data_AF-A0A838NZL5-F1
#
_entry.id   AF-A0A838NZL5-F1
#
_cell.length_a   1.000
_cell.length_b   1.000
_cell.length_c   1.000
_cell.angle_alpha   90.00
_cell.angle_beta   90.00
_cell.angle_gamma   90.00
#
_symmetry.space_group_name_H-M   'P 1'
#
loop_
_entity.id
_entity.type
_entity.pdbx_description
1 polymer ?
#
loop_
_entity_poly.entity_id
_entity_poly.type
_entity_poly.pdbx_seq_one_letter_code
_entity_poly.pdbx_strand_id
1 'polypeptide(L)'
;IADGCIINDALIEHSLVGVRSRIQAGATIRDSLLMGQDYYDTPERAPAPGAPTMGIGHGTWIERTIVDKNARIGDGVRVTPEGKPAEFDGPNFYLRDGLVIIPKGAVVMSGTVI
;
A
#
# COMPACT_ATOMS: atom_id res chain seq x y z
N ILE A 1 5.39 -6.78 -12.98
CA ILE A 1 3.98 -6.88 -12.55
C ILE A 1 3.58 -8.35 -12.64
N ALA A 2 2.90 -8.88 -11.62
CA ALA A 2 2.48 -10.28 -11.55
C ALA A 2 1.00 -10.48 -11.95
N ASP A 3 0.52 -11.73 -11.87
CA ASP A 3 -0.81 -12.12 -12.36
C ASP A 3 -1.98 -11.54 -11.54
N GLY A 4 -3.12 -11.37 -12.23
CA GLY A 4 -4.40 -11.01 -11.63
C GLY A 4 -4.45 -9.58 -11.05
N CYS A 5 -3.50 -8.71 -11.38
CA CYS A 5 -3.50 -7.34 -10.91
C CYS A 5 -4.62 -6.51 -11.58
N ILE A 6 -5.21 -5.60 -10.81
CA ILE A 6 -6.18 -4.62 -11.27
C ILE A 6 -5.56 -3.25 -11.04
N ILE A 7 -5.12 -2.59 -12.11
CA ILE A 7 -4.40 -1.32 -12.05
C ILE A 7 -5.17 -0.30 -12.86
N ASN A 8 -5.64 0.75 -12.20
CA ASN A 8 -6.39 1.84 -12.79
C ASN A 8 -5.50 3.08 -12.82
N ASP A 9 -5.17 3.62 -14.00
CA ASP A 9 -4.49 4.91 -14.21
C ASP A 9 -3.46 5.29 -13.11
N ALA A 10 -2.42 4.47 -12.97
CA ALA A 10 -1.41 4.62 -11.93
C ALA A 10 0.00 4.70 -12.52
N LEU A 11 0.87 5.49 -11.87
CA LEU A 11 2.29 5.57 -12.19
C LEU A 11 3.05 4.54 -11.35
N ILE A 12 3.76 3.62 -12.00
CA ILE A 12 4.55 2.58 -11.33
C ILE A 12 5.96 2.62 -11.90
N GLU A 13 6.94 2.95 -11.06
CA GLU A 13 8.34 3.11 -11.44
C GLU A 13 9.22 2.27 -10.53
N HIS A 14 10.19 1.55 -11.11
CA HIS A 14 11.18 0.74 -10.39
C HIS A 14 10.59 -0.07 -9.21
N SER A 15 9.47 -0.76 -9.46
CA SER A 15 8.70 -1.41 -8.41
C SER A 15 8.26 -2.82 -8.80
N LEU A 16 8.14 -3.70 -7.80
CA LEU A 16 7.58 -5.04 -7.96
C LEU A 16 6.12 -5.04 -7.49
N VAL A 17 5.22 -5.38 -8.39
CA VAL A 17 3.79 -5.54 -8.11
C VAL A 17 3.45 -7.02 -8.05
N GLY A 18 3.13 -7.50 -6.86
CA GLY A 18 2.79 -8.88 -6.54
C GLY A 18 1.36 -9.24 -6.94
N VAL A 19 1.05 -10.53 -6.86
CA VAL A 19 -0.18 -11.12 -7.42
C VAL A 19 -1.45 -10.48 -6.84
N ARG A 20 -2.47 -10.33 -7.68
CA ARG A 20 -3.78 -9.78 -7.28
C ARG A 20 -3.73 -8.39 -6.65
N SER A 21 -2.66 -7.62 -6.91
CA SER A 21 -2.59 -6.24 -6.45
C SER A 21 -3.71 -5.42 -7.08
N ARG A 22 -4.35 -4.59 -6.25
CA ARG A 22 -5.34 -3.61 -6.69
C ARG A 22 -4.77 -2.22 -6.44
N ILE A 23 -4.63 -1.43 -7.50
CA ILE A 23 -4.05 -0.09 -7.46
C ILE A 23 -5.03 0.87 -8.13
N GLN A 24 -5.50 1.86 -7.38
CA GLN A 24 -6.50 2.82 -7.85
C GLN A 24 -5.89 4.00 -8.61
N ALA A 25 -6.78 4.72 -9.32
CA ALA A 25 -6.43 5.86 -10.15
C ALA A 25 -5.68 6.95 -9.40
N GLY A 26 -4.67 7.53 -10.07
CA GLY A 26 -3.81 8.58 -9.55
C GLY A 26 -2.76 8.11 -8.55
N ALA A 27 -2.68 6.81 -8.24
CA ALA A 27 -1.64 6.29 -7.37
C ALA A 27 -0.26 6.37 -8.04
N THR A 28 0.77 6.68 -7.25
CA THR A 28 2.18 6.67 -7.64
C THR A 28 2.94 5.70 -6.75
N ILE A 29 3.58 4.70 -7.35
CA ILE A 29 4.40 3.68 -6.66
C ILE A 29 5.83 3.74 -7.19
N ARG A 30 6.81 3.98 -6.32
CA ARG A 30 8.22 4.14 -6.66
C ARG A 30 9.13 3.34 -5.74
N ASP A 31 10.15 2.69 -6.29
CA ASP A 31 11.17 1.98 -5.50
C ASP A 31 10.58 1.03 -4.46
N SER A 32 9.47 0.36 -4.82
CA SER A 32 8.58 -0.28 -3.85
C SER A 32 8.24 -1.72 -4.19
N LEU A 33 7.94 -2.49 -3.16
CA LEU A 33 7.47 -3.86 -3.26
C LEU A 33 6.04 -3.94 -2.73
N LEU A 34 5.08 -4.26 -3.61
CA LEU A 34 3.72 -4.60 -3.23
C LEU A 34 3.58 -6.12 -3.25
N MET A 35 3.38 -6.76 -2.09
CA MET A 35 3.27 -8.22 -2.01
C MET A 35 1.96 -8.76 -2.61
N GLY A 36 0.95 -7.90 -2.75
CA GLY A 36 -0.33 -8.23 -3.38
C GLY A 36 -1.38 -8.75 -2.43
N GLN A 37 -2.25 -9.64 -2.90
CA GLN A 37 -3.41 -10.12 -2.14
C GLN A 37 -3.55 -11.64 -2.22
N ASP A 38 -3.89 -12.27 -1.10
CA ASP A 38 -4.20 -13.70 -1.04
C ASP A 38 -5.53 -14.01 -1.73
N TYR A 39 -6.46 -13.04 -1.76
CA TYR A 39 -7.81 -13.15 -2.33
C TYR A 39 -8.32 -11.75 -2.75
N TYR A 40 -9.39 -11.69 -3.55
CA TYR A 40 -10.07 -10.43 -3.86
C TYR A 40 -11.10 -10.07 -2.77
N ASP A 41 -11.38 -8.78 -2.58
CA ASP A 41 -12.51 -8.33 -1.75
C ASP A 41 -13.83 -8.86 -2.37
N THR A 42 -14.64 -9.52 -1.55
CA THR A 42 -16.03 -9.93 -1.86
C THR A 42 -17.00 -9.15 -0.97
N PRO A 43 -18.31 -9.08 -1.28
CA PRO A 43 -19.28 -8.43 -0.39
C PRO A 43 -19.24 -8.95 1.06
N GLU A 44 -18.93 -10.23 1.25
CA GLU A 44 -18.79 -10.86 2.58
C GLU A 44 -17.47 -10.49 3.29
N ARG A 45 -16.45 -10.06 2.53
CA ARG A 45 -15.13 -9.63 3.02
C ARG A 45 -14.92 -8.13 2.91
N ALA A 46 -16.01 -7.39 2.74
CA ALA A 46 -15.97 -5.95 2.72
C ALA A 46 -15.32 -5.43 4.01
N PRO A 47 -14.52 -4.35 3.93
CA PRO A 47 -14.01 -3.71 5.13
C PRO A 47 -15.16 -3.23 6.02
N ALA A 48 -14.86 -3.02 7.30
CA ALA A 48 -15.78 -2.31 8.19
C ALA A 48 -16.19 -0.96 7.58
N PRO A 49 -17.41 -0.46 7.84
CA PRO A 49 -17.84 0.84 7.34
C PRO A 49 -16.81 1.94 7.63
N GLY A 50 -16.40 2.66 6.59
CA GLY A 50 -15.40 3.73 6.67
C GLY A 50 -13.94 3.28 6.56
N ALA A 51 -13.64 1.97 6.57
CA ALA A 51 -12.28 1.48 6.34
C ALA A 51 -12.00 1.25 4.84
N PRO A 52 -10.75 1.44 4.37
CA PRO A 52 -10.38 1.22 2.98
C PRO A 52 -10.54 -0.24 2.49
N THR A 53 -10.76 -0.41 1.19
CA THR A 53 -10.67 -1.72 0.54
C THR A 53 -9.22 -2.23 0.50
N MET A 54 -9.01 -3.53 0.26
CA MET A 54 -7.65 -4.08 0.11
C MET A 54 -6.95 -3.49 -1.12
N GLY A 55 -5.64 -3.28 -0.98
CA GLY A 55 -4.80 -2.68 -1.99
C GLY A 55 -4.56 -1.19 -1.74
N ILE A 56 -4.31 -0.48 -2.84
CA ILE A 56 -3.82 0.89 -2.84
C ILE A 56 -4.92 1.85 -3.30
N GLY A 57 -5.31 2.79 -2.43
CA GLY A 57 -6.33 3.81 -2.67
C GLY A 57 -5.95 4.86 -3.71
N HIS A 58 -6.93 5.69 -4.05
CA HIS A 58 -6.83 6.74 -5.07
C HIS A 58 -5.81 7.81 -4.69
N GLY A 59 -5.06 8.33 -5.66
CA GLY A 59 -4.17 9.48 -5.46
C GLY A 59 -3.08 9.26 -4.39
N THR A 60 -2.74 8.01 -4.10
CA THR A 60 -1.73 7.67 -3.09
C THR A 60 -0.31 7.87 -3.61
N TRP A 61 0.63 8.14 -2.71
CA TRP A 61 2.06 8.18 -3.00
C TRP A 61 2.78 7.16 -2.13
N ILE A 62 3.42 6.17 -2.74
CA ILE A 62 4.16 5.13 -2.05
C ILE A 62 5.56 5.08 -2.62
N GLU A 63 6.56 5.29 -1.77
CA GLU A 63 7.96 5.37 -2.17
C GLU A 63 8.84 4.62 -1.17
N ARG A 64 9.82 3.84 -1.66
CA ARG A 64 10.77 3.09 -0.81
C ARG A 64 10.08 2.31 0.32
N THR A 65 9.01 1.62 -0.06
CA THR A 65 8.10 0.95 0.88
C THR A 65 7.86 -0.50 0.47
N ILE A 66 7.84 -1.41 1.45
CA ILE A 66 7.33 -2.77 1.34
C ILE A 66 5.89 -2.77 1.88
N VAL A 67 4.92 -3.05 1.01
CA VAL A 67 3.53 -3.23 1.39
C VAL A 67 3.22 -4.72 1.39
N ASP A 68 3.04 -5.29 2.57
CA ASP A 68 2.75 -6.71 2.74
C ASP A 68 1.29 -7.02 2.36
N LYS A 69 0.98 -8.31 2.30
CA LYS A 69 -0.26 -8.82 1.72
C LYS A 69 -1.50 -8.29 2.42
N ASN A 70 -2.56 -8.10 1.65
CA ASN A 70 -3.90 -7.77 2.15
C ASN A 70 -3.94 -6.44 2.94
N ALA A 71 -2.90 -5.60 2.84
CA ALA A 71 -2.92 -4.26 3.41
C ALA A 71 -4.04 -3.43 2.76
N ARG A 72 -4.63 -2.53 3.55
CA ARG A 72 -5.72 -1.64 3.16
C ARG A 72 -5.22 -0.20 3.26
N ILE A 73 -4.79 0.37 2.13
CA ILE A 73 -4.26 1.73 2.06
C ILE A 73 -5.37 2.64 1.53
N GLY A 74 -5.77 3.61 2.33
CA GLY A 74 -6.80 4.59 2.00
C GLY A 74 -6.38 5.59 0.92
N ASP A 75 -7.34 6.39 0.50
CA ASP A 75 -7.15 7.40 -0.54
C ASP A 75 -6.27 8.55 -0.03
N GLY A 76 -5.43 9.12 -0.91
CA GLY A 76 -4.57 10.26 -0.59
C GLY A 76 -3.48 9.98 0.46
N VAL A 77 -3.25 8.71 0.81
CA VAL A 77 -2.16 8.31 1.71
C VAL A 77 -0.81 8.61 1.06
N ARG A 78 0.13 9.11 1.86
CA ARG A 78 1.53 9.31 1.46
C ARG A 78 2.44 8.50 2.37
N VAL A 79 3.27 7.64 1.80
CA VAL A 79 4.24 6.81 2.53
C VAL A 79 5.62 7.05 1.95
N THR A 80 6.53 7.58 2.78
CA THR A 80 7.93 7.75 2.41
C THR A 80 8.83 7.66 3.64
N PRO A 81 10.03 7.06 3.56
CA PRO A 81 11.01 7.12 4.64
C PRO A 81 11.78 8.45 4.67
N GLU A 82 11.53 9.38 3.76
CA GLU A 82 12.21 10.68 3.72
C GLU A 82 11.99 11.48 5.01
N GLY A 83 13.07 12.07 5.52
CA GLY A 83 13.06 12.89 6.74
C GLY A 83 12.89 12.11 8.05
N LYS A 84 12.95 10.78 8.01
CA LYS A 84 12.73 9.90 9.18
C LYS A 84 14.00 9.17 9.63
N PRO A 85 14.07 8.73 10.91
CA PRO A 85 15.14 7.86 11.37
C PRO A 85 15.16 6.53 10.60
N ALA A 86 16.31 5.88 10.53
CA ALA A 86 16.47 4.59 9.85
C ALA A 86 15.63 3.48 10.48
N GLU A 87 15.43 3.55 11.80
CA GLU A 87 14.74 2.56 12.62
C GLU A 87 13.65 3.25 13.45
N PHE A 88 12.39 2.83 13.27
CA PHE A 88 11.26 3.35 14.04
C PHE A 88 10.07 2.39 13.99
N ASP A 89 9.32 2.31 15.10
CA ASP A 89 8.10 1.51 15.20
C ASP A 89 6.89 2.41 15.31
N GLY A 90 6.08 2.42 14.26
CA GLY A 90 4.81 3.11 14.22
C GLY A 90 3.64 2.20 14.61
N PRO A 91 2.42 2.75 14.66
CA PRO A 91 1.22 1.98 15.02
C PRO A 91 0.90 0.85 14.03
N ASN A 92 1.04 1.10 12.71
CA ASN A 92 0.72 0.15 11.64
C ASN A 92 1.82 0.13 10.55
N PHE A 93 3.04 0.51 10.91
CA PHE A 93 4.19 0.51 10.01
C PHE A 93 5.49 0.43 10.80
N TYR A 94 6.55 -0.02 10.14
CA TYR A 94 7.90 -0.02 10.66
C TYR A 94 8.83 0.71 9.70
N LEU A 95 9.86 1.37 10.21
CA LEU A 95 11.02 1.77 9.40
C LEU A 95 12.18 0.87 9.74
N ARG A 96 12.77 0.28 8.71
CA ARG A 96 13.98 -0.55 8.79
C ARG A 96 14.90 -0.17 7.66
N ASP A 97 16.16 0.13 7.96
CA ASP A 97 17.17 0.50 6.95
C ASP A 97 16.70 1.58 5.95
N GLY A 98 15.89 2.52 6.42
CA GLY A 98 15.33 3.58 5.57
C GLY A 98 14.30 3.09 4.54
N LEU A 99 13.66 1.94 4.77
CA LEU A 99 12.46 1.47 4.08
C LEU A 99 11.26 1.52 5.03
N VAL A 100 10.09 1.91 4.53
CA VAL A 100 8.83 1.74 5.28
C VAL A 100 8.29 0.33 5.02
N ILE A 101 7.81 -0.34 6.06
CA ILE A 101 7.18 -1.66 5.98
C ILE A 101 5.75 -1.54 6.50
N ILE A 102 4.78 -1.82 5.65
CA ILE A 102 3.36 -1.91 6.01
C ILE A 102 3.02 -3.40 6.21
N PRO A 103 2.66 -3.83 7.44
CA PRO A 103 2.47 -5.26 7.75
C PRO A 103 1.23 -5.88 7.07
N LYS A 104 1.20 -7.22 7.04
CA LYS A 104 0.09 -7.98 6.49
C LYS A 104 -1.23 -7.56 7.15
N GLY A 105 -2.23 -7.23 6.33
CA GLY A 105 -3.56 -6.87 6.80
C GLY A 105 -3.65 -5.51 7.52
N ALA A 106 -2.56 -4.73 7.58
CA ALA A 106 -2.57 -3.43 8.21
C ALA A 106 -3.54 -2.48 7.47
N VAL A 107 -4.15 -1.57 8.25
CA VAL A 107 -5.05 -0.55 7.75
C VAL A 107 -4.40 0.82 7.91
N VAL A 108 -4.25 1.54 6.81
CA VAL A 108 -3.77 2.92 6.77
C VAL A 108 -4.91 3.78 6.26
N MET A 109 -5.46 4.63 7.13
CA MET A 109 -6.65 5.42 6.82
C MET A 109 -6.35 6.48 5.75
N SER A 110 -7.38 6.88 5.00
CA SER A 110 -7.26 7.92 3.97
C SER A 110 -6.63 9.21 4.52
N GLY A 111 -5.77 9.85 3.73
CA GLY A 111 -5.06 11.07 4.09
C GLY A 111 -3.91 10.91 5.10
N THR A 112 -3.62 9.69 5.56
CA THR A 112 -2.48 9.44 6.45
C THR A 112 -1.17 9.78 5.75
N VAL A 113 -0.28 10.48 6.44
CA VAL A 113 1.11 10.69 6.03
C VAL A 113 1.99 9.87 6.95
N ILE A 114 2.62 8.85 6.38
CA ILE A 114 3.68 8.06 7.00
C ILE A 114 4.97 8.68 6.55
#